data_AF-A0A7X3F1N0-F1
#
_entry.id   AF-A0A7X3F1N0-F1
#
_cell.length_a   1.000
_cell.length_b   1.000
_cell.length_c   1.000
_cell.angle_alpha   90.00
_cell.angle_beta   90.00
_cell.angle_gamma   90.00
#
_symmetry.space_group_name_H-M   'P 1'
#
loop_
_entity.id
_entity.type
_entity.pdbx_description
1 polymer ?
#
loop_
_entity_poly.entity_id
_entity_poly.type
_entity_poly.pdbx_seq_one_letter_code
_entity_poly.pdbx_strand_id
1 'polypeptide(L)' 'MSGWVKCSDRLPAPGVIVVGSGHLYGKSENGRWVEPTIFADGEFHGLGVDDDGDVAPDFDTTMRPTHWQPLPSPPTE' A
#
# COMPACT_ATOMS: atom_id res chain seq x y z
N MET A 1 -8.69 8.92 -17.06
CA MET A 1 -8.87 7.55 -16.52
C MET A 1 -8.14 7.51 -15.19
N SER A 2 -8.84 7.33 -14.08
CA SER A 2 -8.18 7.27 -12.77
C SER A 2 -7.27 6.05 -12.76
N GLY A 3 -5.96 6.22 -12.54
CA GLY A 3 -4.98 5.11 -12.43
C GLY A 3 -5.22 4.16 -11.24
N TRP A 4 -6.32 4.36 -10.52
CA TRP A 4 -6.72 3.61 -9.33
C TRP A 4 -7.50 2.36 -9.70
N VAL A 5 -7.02 1.23 -9.20
CA VAL A 5 -7.61 -0.11 -9.30
C VAL A 5 -8.31 -0.41 -7.97
N LYS A 6 -9.57 -0.82 -8.00
CA LYS A 6 -10.26 -1.27 -6.78
C LYS A 6 -9.66 -2.59 -6.30
N CYS A 7 -9.44 -2.71 -4.99
CA CYS A 7 -8.93 -3.95 -4.41
C CYS A 7 -9.91 -5.13 -4.60
N SER A 8 -11.22 -4.84 -4.69
CA SER A 8 -12.25 -5.84 -5.00
C SER A 8 -12.16 -6.40 -6.41
N ASP A 9 -11.58 -5.66 -7.34
CA ASP A 9 -11.49 -6.05 -8.74
C ASP A 9 -10.18 -6.79 -9.00
N ARG A 10 -9.09 -6.30 -8.40
CA ARG A 10 -7.77 -6.90 -8.51
C ARG A 10 -6.85 -6.42 -7.39
N LEU A 11 -6.09 -7.34 -6.81
CA LEU A 11 -4.99 -7.05 -5.89
C LEU A 11 -3.67 -6.93 -6.68
N PRO A 12 -2.70 -6.13 -6.20
CA PRO A 12 -1.34 -6.16 -6.73
C PRO A 12 -0.70 -7.54 -6.47
N ALA A 13 0.40 -7.83 -7.17
CA ALA A 13 1.15 -9.05 -6.89
C ALA A 13 1.83 -8.97 -5.50
N PRO A 14 2.03 -10.11 -4.81
CA PRO A 14 2.78 -10.14 -3.56
C PRO A 14 4.17 -9.50 -3.69
N GLY A 15 4.59 -8.73 -2.69
CA GLY A 15 5.87 -8.01 -2.66
C GLY A 15 5.90 -6.72 -3.49
N VAL A 16 4.81 -6.36 -4.18
CA VAL A 16 4.78 -5.12 -4.98
C VAL A 16 4.39 -3.93 -4.11
N ILE A 17 5.21 -2.89 -4.15
CA ILE A 17 4.92 -1.60 -3.53
C ILE A 17 4.01 -0.78 -4.45
N VAL A 18 2.94 -0.26 -3.89
CA VAL A 18 1.91 0.53 -4.58
C VAL A 18 1.55 1.75 -3.74
N VAL A 19 0.85 2.71 -4.34
CA VAL A 19 0.15 3.73 -3.56
C VAL A 19 -1.24 3.20 -3.22
N GLY A 20 -1.54 3.04 -1.94
CA GLY A 20 -2.85 2.63 -1.43
C GLY A 20 -3.70 3.83 -1.04
N SER A 21 -5.03 3.72 -1.18
CA SER A 21 -5.99 4.68 -0.63
C SER A 21 -7.08 3.97 0.16
N GLY A 22 -7.14 4.25 1.46
CA GLY A 22 -8.08 3.61 2.37
C GLY A 22 -7.98 4.12 3.79
N HIS A 23 -8.21 3.25 4.76
CA HIS A 23 -8.17 3.59 6.17
C HIS A 23 -7.19 2.67 6.89
N LEU A 24 -6.59 3.17 7.97
CA LEU A 24 -5.84 2.33 8.88
C LEU A 24 -6.75 1.27 9.52
N TYR A 25 -6.22 0.07 9.72
CA TYR A 25 -6.95 -1.00 10.39
C TYR A 25 -7.39 -0.57 11.80
N GLY A 26 -8.68 -0.71 12.09
CA GLY A 26 -9.26 -0.35 13.39
C GLY A 26 -9.32 1.15 13.72
N LYS A 27 -8.96 2.05 12.79
CA LYS A 27 -8.92 3.51 13.03
C LYS A 27 -9.60 4.32 11.90
N SER A 28 -10.77 3.89 11.45
CA SER A 28 -11.50 4.54 10.35
C SER A 28 -11.92 6.00 10.63
N GLU A 29 -12.08 6.33 11.90
CA GLU A 29 -12.41 7.67 12.40
C GLU A 29 -11.33 8.71 12.13
N ASN A 30 -10.08 8.27 11.92
CA ASN A 30 -8.97 9.14 11.53
C ASN A 30 -9.08 9.60 10.07
N GLY A 31 -10.09 9.13 9.34
CA GLY A 31 -10.34 9.48 7.95
C GLY A 31 -9.52 8.64 6.98
N ARG A 32 -9.65 8.98 5.70
CA ARG A 32 -8.99 8.29 4.59
C ARG A 32 -7.56 8.79 4.43
N TRP A 33 -6.64 7.86 4.22
CA TRP A 33 -5.25 8.12 3.88
C TRP A 33 -4.87 7.61 2.50
N VAL A 34 -3.78 8.19 2.00
CA VAL A 34 -3.09 7.80 0.78
C VAL A 34 -1.62 7.67 1.11
N GLU A 35 -1.05 6.47 0.98
CA GLU A 35 0.35 6.21 1.33
C GLU A 35 0.95 5.08 0.50
N PRO A 36 2.28 5.00 0.38
CA PRO A 36 2.98 3.82 -0.11
C PRO A 36 2.73 2.63 0.82
N THR A 37 2.38 1.49 0.24
CA THR A 37 2.09 0.24 0.96
C THR A 37 2.56 -0.95 0.13
N ILE A 38 2.88 -2.05 0.79
CA ILE A 38 3.28 -3.31 0.15
C ILE A 38 2.21 -4.37 0.40
N PHE A 39 1.91 -5.17 -0.63
CA PHE A 39 0.99 -6.29 -0.49
C PHE A 39 1.75 -7.57 -0.13
N ALA A 40 1.52 -8.08 1.08
CA ALA A 40 2.16 -9.28 1.61
C ALA A 40 1.15 -10.08 2.43
N ASP A 41 1.25 -11.41 2.40
CA ASP A 41 0.37 -12.33 3.15
C ASP A 41 -1.15 -12.09 3.01
N GLY A 42 -1.57 -11.56 1.85
CA GLY A 42 -2.97 -11.29 1.55
C GLY A 42 -3.49 -9.95 2.09
N GLU A 43 -2.65 -9.15 2.73
CA GLU A 43 -2.99 -7.85 3.30
C GLU A 43 -2.04 -6.74 2.82
N PHE A 44 -2.41 -5.49 3.13
CA PHE A 44 -1.60 -4.32 2.82
C PHE A 44 -0.89 -3.85 4.08
N HIS A 45 0.43 -3.79 4.02
CA HIS A 45 1.31 -3.43 5.13
C HIS A 45 1.97 -2.08 4.88
N GLY A 46 2.33 -1.40 5.96
CA GLY A 46 3.27 -0.28 5.88
C GLY A 46 4.62 -0.72 5.32
N LEU A 47 5.46 0.25 4.97
CA LEU A 47 6.83 -0.02 4.57
C LEU A 47 7.76 0.09 5.78
N GLY A 48 8.57 -0.95 5.99
CA GLY A 48 9.67 -0.99 6.95
C GLY A 48 11.01 -1.21 6.25
N VAL A 49 12.04 -1.43 7.06
CA VAL A 49 13.39 -1.79 6.62
C VAL A 49 13.81 -3.03 7.39
N ASP A 50 14.30 -4.06 6.70
CA ASP A 50 14.79 -5.28 7.32
C ASP A 50 16.24 -5.14 7.85
N ASP A 51 16.77 -6.21 8.45
CA ASP A 51 18.13 -6.25 9.00
C ASP A 51 19.23 -6.07 7.94
N ASP A 52 18.93 -6.36 6.68
CA ASP A 52 19.84 -6.20 5.54
C ASP A 52 19.78 -4.79 4.94
N GLY A 53 18.83 -3.96 5.40
CA GLY A 53 18.65 -2.58 4.93
C GLY A 53 17.71 -2.46 3.74
N ASP A 54 17.03 -3.53 3.35
CA ASP A 54 16.10 -3.56 2.22
C ASP A 54 14.67 -3.20 2.65
N VAL A 55 13.85 -2.73 1.71
CA VAL A 55 12.45 -2.39 1.97
C VAL A 55 11.64 -3.67 2.17
N ALA A 56 10.98 -3.76 3.32
CA ALA A 56 10.20 -4.92 3.74
C ALA A 56 8.79 -4.52 4.22
N PRO A 57 7.82 -5.45 4.25
CA PRO A 57 6.54 -5.23 4.91
C PRO A 57 6.73 -4.97 6.41
N ASP A 58 6.18 -3.87 6.90
CA ASP A 58 6.00 -3.62 8.33
C ASP A 58 4.72 -4.32 8.81
N PHE A 59 4.88 -5.43 9.51
CA PHE A 59 3.75 -6.22 10.03
C PHE A 59 3.09 -5.62 11.27
N ASP A 60 3.67 -4.58 11.89
CA ASP A 60 3.04 -3.87 13.00
C ASP A 60 1.98 -2.88 12.52
N THR A 61 1.97 -2.57 11.20
CA THR A 61 1.02 -1.65 10.59
C THR A 61 0.26 -2.29 9.44
N THR A 62 -1.08 -2.32 9.56
CA THR A 62 -1.97 -2.80 8.49
C THR A 62 -2.87 -1.67 8.01
N MET A 63 -2.94 -1.50 6.69
CA MET A 63 -3.91 -0.65 6.03
C MET A 63 -5.00 -1.51 5.40
N ARG A 64 -6.20 -0.94 5.26
CA ARG A 64 -7.27 -1.48 4.40
C ARG A 64 -7.54 -0.55 3.21
N PRO A 65 -6.71 -0.58 2.16
CA PRO A 65 -6.96 0.16 0.94
C PRO A 65 -8.27 -0.29 0.29
N THR A 66 -9.02 0.68 -0.20
CA THR A 66 -10.15 0.43 -1.11
C THR A 66 -9.70 0.42 -2.57
N HIS A 67 -8.67 1.20 -2.86
CA HIS A 67 -8.07 1.33 -4.20
C HIS A 67 -6.54 1.40 -4.07
N TRP A 68 -5.85 0.97 -5.12
CA TRP A 68 -4.41 1.11 -5.24
C TRP A 68 -4.02 1.57 -6.66
N GLN A 69 -2.84 2.13 -6.82
CA GLN A 69 -2.24 2.39 -8.13
C GLN A 69 -0.74 2.06 -8.09
N PRO A 70 -0.11 1.71 -9.22
CA PRO A 70 1.34 1.56 -9.26
C PRO A 70 2.02 2.86 -8.80
N LEU A 71 3.23 2.75 -8.26
CA LEU A 71 4.05 3.93 -7.97
C LEU A 71 4.20 4.78 -9.23
N PRO A 72 4.06 6.11 -9.14
CA PRO A 72 4.32 6.98 -10.27
C PRO A 72 5.78 6.83 -10.68
N SER A 73 6.05 6.93 -11.98
CA SER A 73 7.43 7.07 -12.44
C SER A 73 8.06 8.29 -11.76
N PRO A 74 9.35 8.20 -11.37
CA PRO A 74 10.07 9.37 -10.90
C PRO A 74 9.95 10.54 -11.90
N PRO A 75 9.90 11.79 -11.42
CA PRO A 75 9.94 12.94 -12.31
C PRO A 75 11.15 12.87 -13.23
N THR A 76 10.97 13.16 -14.52
CA THR A 76 12.10 13.39 -15.43
C THR A 76 12.59 14.82 -15.24
N GLU A 77 13.91 15.01 -15.13
CA GLU A 77 14.55 16.34 -15.08
C GLU A 77 14.31 17.16 -16.36
#